data_AF-A0A1Q7R9J2-F1
#
_entry.id   AF-A0A1Q7R9J2-F1
#
_cell.length_a   1.000
_cell.length_b   1.000
_cell.length_c   1.000
_cell.angle_alpha   90.00
_cell.angle_beta   90.00
_cell.angle_gamma   90.00
#
_symmetry.space_group_name_H-M   'P 1'
#
loop_
_entity.id
_entity.type
_entity.pdbx_description
1 polymer ?
#
loop_
_entity_poly.entity_id
_entity_poly.type
_entity_poly.pdbx_seq_one_letter_code
_entity_poly.pdbx_strand_id
1 'polypeptide(L)'
;MAARLARVEQGGGPARLARQHDAGKLTARERLADLLDPGSFVELDRFVTHRGTAFGMDKVDAPADGVVTGYGTIHSRLVFVFSQDFTVLGGSLGEGHAQKICKILDLALRNGAPVIGLNDSGGARIQEGVMSLGGYAEIFLRNTLASGVVPQISAVMGPCAGGAVYSPAITDFTVMVRGTSHMFVTGPQVVKAVTHEDVTFDELGGAEVHASRSGVAHFIAENDPAALLLIRRLLGYLPQNNQDEPPRAESTAPPDRMDAALDSVVPADPHRPYEMREIITGVVDDREFLEVHAHFAQNLLVGFARLDGHAVGIVAQQPAVLAGALDINSSVKGARFVRFCDAFNIPLVTFVDVPGFMPGTAQEHGGIIRHGAKLLFAYC
;
A
#
# COMPACT_ATOMS: atom_id res chain seq x y z
N MET A 1 -34.62 -14.10 -4.98
CA MET A 1 -33.14 -14.06 -5.00
C MET A 1 -32.60 -12.93 -5.87
N ALA A 2 -32.91 -12.89 -7.18
CA ALA A 2 -32.45 -11.83 -8.10
C ALA A 2 -32.68 -10.39 -7.62
N ALA A 3 -33.89 -10.05 -7.13
CA ALA A 3 -34.18 -8.71 -6.61
C ALA A 3 -33.30 -8.30 -5.41
N ARG A 4 -32.95 -9.26 -4.54
CA ARG A 4 -32.09 -9.02 -3.37
C ARG A 4 -30.64 -8.77 -3.80
N LEU A 5 -30.17 -9.46 -4.85
CA LEU A 5 -28.85 -9.24 -5.44
C LEU A 5 -28.76 -7.84 -6.04
N ALA A 6 -29.73 -7.47 -6.88
CA ALA A 6 -29.80 -6.14 -7.51
C ALA A 6 -29.81 -5.01 -6.47
N ARG A 7 -30.52 -5.18 -5.34
CA ARG A 7 -30.53 -4.17 -4.26
C ARG A 7 -29.16 -4.00 -3.62
N VAL A 8 -28.45 -5.10 -3.32
CA VAL A 8 -27.11 -5.04 -2.71
C VAL A 8 -26.09 -4.43 -3.66
N GLU A 9 -26.19 -4.71 -4.96
CA GLU A 9 -25.31 -4.17 -5.99
C GLU A 9 -25.45 -2.65 -6.15
N GLN A 10 -26.60 -2.08 -5.79
CA GLN A 10 -26.82 -0.63 -5.79
C GLN A 10 -26.15 0.12 -4.62
N GLY A 11 -25.59 -0.58 -3.63
CA GLY A 11 -24.91 0.04 -2.48
C GLY A 11 -25.78 1.11 -1.80
N GLY A 12 -25.25 2.32 -1.65
CA GLY A 12 -25.93 3.50 -1.10
C GLY A 12 -27.02 4.12 -1.99
N GLY A 13 -27.28 3.55 -3.17
CA GLY A 13 -28.30 3.97 -4.13
C GLY A 13 -27.77 4.92 -5.21
N PRO A 14 -28.54 5.12 -6.31
CA PRO A 14 -28.07 5.81 -7.52
C PRO A 14 -27.50 7.21 -7.30
N ALA A 15 -28.11 7.99 -6.41
CA ALA A 15 -27.65 9.36 -6.12
C ALA A 15 -26.27 9.39 -5.43
N ARG A 16 -25.94 8.39 -4.61
CA ARG A 16 -24.63 8.31 -3.95
C ARG A 16 -23.56 7.74 -4.88
N LEU A 17 -23.94 6.81 -5.75
CA LEU A 17 -23.07 6.31 -6.81
C LEU A 17 -22.68 7.43 -7.77
N ALA A 18 -23.64 8.25 -8.23
CA ALA A 18 -23.37 9.42 -9.06
C ALA A 18 -22.39 10.39 -8.39
N ARG A 19 -22.57 10.71 -7.10
CA ARG A 19 -21.63 11.56 -6.35
C ARG A 19 -20.23 10.97 -6.24
N GLN A 20 -20.11 9.64 -6.12
CA GLN A 20 -18.80 8.97 -6.10
C GLN A 20 -18.09 9.16 -7.44
N HIS A 21 -18.80 8.97 -8.55
CA HIS A 21 -18.28 9.19 -9.90
C HIS A 21 -17.96 10.66 -10.20
N ASP A 22 -18.82 11.59 -9.77
CA ASP A 22 -18.60 13.04 -9.90
C ASP A 22 -17.34 13.50 -9.14
N ALA A 23 -16.95 12.79 -8.08
CA ALA A 23 -15.72 13.01 -7.34
C ALA A 23 -14.48 12.36 -7.99
N GLY A 24 -14.61 11.78 -9.18
CA GLY A 24 -13.53 11.11 -9.91
C GLY A 24 -13.12 9.76 -9.34
N LYS A 25 -13.98 9.14 -8.52
CA LYS A 25 -13.70 7.87 -7.84
C LYS A 25 -14.55 6.74 -8.43
N LEU A 26 -13.96 5.55 -8.52
CA LEU A 26 -14.72 4.35 -8.81
C LEU A 26 -15.49 3.87 -7.56
N THR A 27 -16.54 3.09 -7.78
CA THR A 27 -17.25 2.39 -6.70
C THR A 27 -16.46 1.17 -6.23
N ALA A 28 -16.79 0.63 -5.05
CA ALA A 28 -16.12 -0.55 -4.52
C ALA A 28 -16.13 -1.76 -5.48
N ARG A 29 -17.25 -1.96 -6.18
CA ARG A 29 -17.42 -3.09 -7.11
C ARG A 29 -16.71 -2.87 -8.44
N GLU A 30 -16.71 -1.65 -8.96
CA GLU A 30 -15.93 -1.29 -10.16
C GLU A 30 -14.43 -1.48 -9.90
N ARG A 31 -13.92 -1.05 -8.74
CA ARG A 31 -12.52 -1.27 -8.37
C ARG A 31 -12.15 -2.75 -8.33
N LEU A 32 -13.03 -3.61 -7.82
CA LEU A 32 -12.79 -5.06 -7.82
C LEU A 32 -12.83 -5.67 -9.23
N ALA A 33 -13.72 -5.18 -10.09
CA ALA A 33 -13.81 -5.61 -11.49
C ALA A 33 -12.56 -5.22 -12.29
N ASP A 34 -12.00 -4.04 -12.03
CA ASP A 34 -10.77 -3.56 -12.68
C ASP A 34 -9.50 -4.23 -12.12
N LEU A 35 -9.51 -4.57 -10.83
CA LEU A 35 -8.37 -5.19 -10.16
C LEU A 35 -8.20 -6.67 -10.53
N LEU A 36 -9.28 -7.44 -10.52
CA LEU A 36 -9.26 -8.89 -10.64
C LEU A 36 -9.36 -9.34 -12.10
N ASP A 37 -8.89 -10.55 -12.39
CA ASP A 37 -9.04 -11.12 -13.72
C ASP A 37 -10.53 -11.31 -14.06
N PRO A 38 -10.95 -11.07 -15.32
CA PRO A 38 -12.36 -11.12 -15.70
C PRO A 38 -13.06 -12.42 -15.31
N GLY A 39 -14.19 -12.31 -14.61
CA GLY A 39 -15.01 -13.45 -14.20
C GLY A 39 -14.45 -14.28 -13.03
N SER A 40 -13.33 -13.88 -12.41
CA SER A 40 -12.72 -14.63 -11.31
C SER A 40 -13.29 -14.32 -9.92
N PHE A 41 -13.97 -13.17 -9.75
CA PHE A 41 -14.39 -12.70 -8.44
C PHE A 41 -15.54 -13.54 -7.84
N VAL A 42 -15.29 -14.09 -6.66
CA VAL A 42 -16.29 -14.76 -5.83
C VAL A 42 -16.50 -13.95 -4.56
N GLU A 43 -17.69 -13.32 -4.48
CA GLU A 43 -18.05 -12.52 -3.32
C GLU A 43 -18.54 -13.39 -2.15
N LEU A 44 -18.05 -13.05 -0.95
CA LEU A 44 -18.45 -13.64 0.31
C LEU A 44 -19.33 -12.65 1.09
N ASP A 45 -20.24 -13.18 1.90
CA ASP A 45 -21.02 -12.39 2.87
C ASP A 45 -21.78 -11.20 2.25
N ARG A 46 -22.22 -11.35 0.98
CA ARG A 46 -22.94 -10.32 0.21
C ARG A 46 -24.17 -9.78 0.93
N PHE A 47 -24.83 -10.58 1.78
CA PHE A 47 -26.07 -10.21 2.47
C PHE A 47 -25.91 -9.90 3.96
N VAL A 48 -24.69 -9.81 4.48
CA VAL A 48 -24.47 -9.35 5.86
C VAL A 48 -24.96 -7.91 6.01
N THR A 49 -25.57 -7.63 7.16
CA THR A 49 -26.06 -6.32 7.57
C THR A 49 -25.56 -6.01 8.98
N HIS A 50 -25.52 -4.74 9.37
CA HIS A 50 -25.25 -4.38 10.76
C HIS A 50 -26.30 -4.92 11.71
N ARG A 51 -25.94 -4.99 13.00
CA ARG A 51 -26.83 -5.39 14.11
C ARG A 51 -27.14 -4.23 15.06
N GLY A 52 -26.63 -3.04 14.78
CA GLY A 52 -26.84 -1.86 15.61
C GLY A 52 -28.31 -1.46 15.70
N THR A 53 -28.78 -1.19 16.92
CA THR A 53 -30.14 -0.67 17.21
C THR A 53 -30.13 0.73 17.82
N ALA A 54 -28.96 1.18 18.29
CA ALA A 54 -28.79 2.51 18.87
C ALA A 54 -28.85 3.61 17.79
N PHE A 55 -29.23 4.82 18.21
CA PHE A 55 -29.23 6.02 17.35
C PHE A 55 -30.04 5.88 16.04
N GLY A 56 -31.08 5.04 16.02
CA GLY A 56 -31.95 4.83 14.86
C GLY A 56 -31.35 3.92 13.78
N MET A 57 -30.24 3.23 14.08
CA MET A 57 -29.60 2.29 13.17
C MET A 57 -30.53 1.13 12.77
N ASP A 58 -31.50 0.77 13.60
CA ASP A 58 -32.51 -0.28 13.30
C ASP A 58 -33.32 -0.02 12.02
N LYS A 59 -33.37 1.24 11.56
CA LYS A 59 -34.11 1.67 10.36
C LYS A 59 -33.19 1.97 9.17
N VAL A 60 -31.88 1.85 9.36
CA VAL A 60 -30.89 2.17 8.34
C VAL A 60 -30.68 0.97 7.45
N ASP A 61 -30.84 1.15 6.14
CA ASP A 61 -30.51 0.12 5.15
C ASP A 61 -29.03 0.24 4.76
N ALA A 62 -28.23 -0.73 5.21
CA ALA A 62 -26.78 -0.79 4.97
C ALA A 62 -26.40 -2.09 4.25
N PRO A 63 -26.58 -2.17 2.92
CA PRO A 63 -26.29 -3.38 2.16
C PRO A 63 -24.81 -3.77 2.28
N ALA A 64 -24.56 -5.08 2.46
CA ALA A 64 -23.23 -5.67 2.64
C ALA A 64 -22.41 -5.08 3.81
N ASP A 65 -23.07 -4.31 4.70
CA ASP A 65 -22.50 -3.50 5.76
C ASP A 65 -21.37 -2.53 5.33
N GLY A 66 -21.42 -2.08 4.07
CA GLY A 66 -20.49 -1.10 3.52
C GLY A 66 -19.10 -1.62 3.16
N VAL A 67 -18.94 -2.94 3.00
CA VAL A 67 -17.73 -3.54 2.44
C VAL A 67 -18.05 -4.72 1.55
N VAL A 68 -17.41 -4.79 0.39
CA VAL A 68 -17.45 -5.94 -0.51
C VAL A 68 -16.20 -6.79 -0.23
N THR A 69 -16.38 -8.08 0.04
CA THR A 69 -15.28 -8.99 0.43
C THR A 69 -15.34 -10.26 -0.39
N GLY A 70 -14.19 -10.84 -0.70
CA GLY A 70 -14.15 -12.11 -1.39
C GLY A 70 -12.75 -12.51 -1.81
N TYR A 71 -12.68 -13.32 -2.87
CA TYR A 71 -11.45 -13.73 -3.50
C TYR A 71 -11.61 -13.75 -5.02
N GLY A 72 -10.51 -13.76 -5.74
CA GLY A 72 -10.46 -13.89 -7.19
C GLY A 72 -9.05 -14.22 -7.62
N THR A 73 -8.72 -13.90 -8.87
CA THR A 73 -7.36 -14.08 -9.37
C THR A 73 -6.77 -12.79 -9.93
N ILE A 74 -5.44 -12.66 -9.82
CA ILE A 74 -4.64 -11.70 -10.58
C ILE A 74 -3.54 -12.50 -11.27
N HIS A 75 -3.46 -12.41 -12.60
CA HIS A 75 -2.55 -13.26 -13.39
C HIS A 75 -2.75 -14.75 -13.09
N SER A 76 -4.01 -15.18 -12.96
CA SER A 76 -4.42 -16.55 -12.58
C SER A 76 -3.96 -17.03 -11.20
N ARG A 77 -3.43 -16.13 -10.35
CA ARG A 77 -3.01 -16.44 -8.98
C ARG A 77 -4.07 -15.97 -7.97
N LEU A 78 -4.40 -16.82 -7.02
CA LEU A 78 -5.40 -16.55 -5.99
C LEU A 78 -5.01 -15.33 -5.15
N VAL A 79 -5.96 -14.41 -4.96
CA VAL A 79 -5.85 -13.27 -4.03
C VAL A 79 -7.15 -13.10 -3.25
N PHE A 80 -7.03 -12.65 -2.00
CA PHE A 80 -8.17 -12.22 -1.18
C PHE A 80 -8.28 -10.70 -1.19
N VAL A 81 -9.51 -10.20 -1.20
CA VAL A 81 -9.77 -8.78 -1.38
C VAL A 81 -10.90 -8.29 -0.50
N PHE A 82 -10.78 -7.03 -0.06
CA PHE A 82 -11.90 -6.25 0.41
C PHE A 82 -11.89 -4.86 -0.23
N SER A 83 -13.09 -4.34 -0.50
CA SER A 83 -13.27 -2.98 -1.01
C SER A 83 -14.39 -2.29 -0.26
N GLN A 84 -14.05 -1.18 0.41
CA GLN A 84 -14.98 -0.43 1.22
C GLN A 84 -15.88 0.44 0.32
N ASP A 85 -17.18 0.39 0.58
CA ASP A 85 -18.17 1.14 -0.18
C ASP A 85 -18.55 2.42 0.56
N PHE A 86 -17.91 3.52 0.16
CA PHE A 86 -18.15 4.85 0.73
C PHE A 86 -19.61 5.30 0.61
N THR A 87 -20.35 4.78 -0.38
CA THR A 87 -21.76 5.14 -0.56
C THR A 87 -22.65 4.58 0.54
N VAL A 88 -22.22 3.51 1.23
CA VAL A 88 -22.95 2.88 2.33
C VAL A 88 -22.37 3.37 3.66
N LEU A 89 -23.09 4.26 4.34
CA LEU A 89 -22.70 4.84 5.62
C LEU A 89 -21.27 5.41 5.66
N GLY A 90 -20.82 6.01 4.54
CA GLY A 90 -19.47 6.57 4.45
C GLY A 90 -18.36 5.52 4.50
N GLY A 91 -18.67 4.26 4.18
CA GLY A 91 -17.75 3.12 4.34
C GLY A 91 -17.36 2.89 5.80
N SER A 92 -18.11 3.43 6.76
CA SER A 92 -17.75 3.38 8.18
C SER A 92 -17.72 1.94 8.70
N LEU A 93 -16.71 1.63 9.51
CA LEU A 93 -16.47 0.29 10.02
C LEU A 93 -17.38 -0.01 11.21
N GLY A 94 -18.38 -0.87 10.99
CA GLY A 94 -19.19 -1.51 12.04
C GLY A 94 -18.74 -2.95 12.34
N GLU A 95 -19.47 -3.63 13.22
CA GLU A 95 -19.19 -5.02 13.62
C GLU A 95 -19.25 -5.99 12.43
N GLY A 96 -20.32 -5.92 11.61
CA GLY A 96 -20.50 -6.79 10.46
C GLY A 96 -19.44 -6.55 9.39
N HIS A 97 -19.14 -5.28 9.12
CA HIS A 97 -18.06 -4.83 8.24
C HIS A 97 -16.72 -5.44 8.66
N ALA A 98 -16.37 -5.33 9.95
CA ALA A 98 -15.13 -5.86 10.48
C ALA A 98 -15.05 -7.39 10.38
N GLN A 99 -16.14 -8.09 10.72
CA GLN A 99 -16.22 -9.55 10.64
C GLN A 99 -16.00 -10.07 9.22
N LYS A 100 -16.49 -9.36 8.20
CA LYS A 100 -16.25 -9.70 6.79
C LYS A 100 -14.78 -9.58 6.40
N ILE A 101 -14.11 -8.48 6.80
CA ILE A 101 -12.68 -8.28 6.55
C ILE A 101 -11.85 -9.33 7.30
N CYS A 102 -12.19 -9.60 8.56
CA CYS A 102 -11.53 -10.63 9.36
C CYS A 102 -11.63 -12.01 8.70
N LYS A 103 -12.79 -12.36 8.14
CA LYS A 103 -12.99 -13.63 7.43
C LYS A 103 -12.04 -13.78 6.23
N ILE A 104 -11.90 -12.76 5.39
CA ILE A 104 -11.01 -12.87 4.22
C ILE A 104 -9.52 -12.88 4.63
N LEU A 105 -9.15 -12.16 5.70
CA LEU A 105 -7.79 -12.24 6.27
C LEU A 105 -7.49 -13.65 6.81
N ASP A 106 -8.44 -14.26 7.54
CA ASP A 106 -8.30 -15.62 8.05
C ASP A 106 -8.19 -16.65 6.92
N LEU A 107 -8.98 -16.49 5.84
CA LEU A 107 -8.92 -17.36 4.68
C LEU A 107 -7.61 -17.18 3.90
N ALA A 108 -7.12 -15.96 3.75
CA ALA A 108 -5.85 -15.69 3.09
C ALA A 108 -4.68 -16.36 3.77
N LEU A 109 -4.61 -16.29 5.11
CA LEU A 109 -3.59 -16.97 5.90
C LEU A 109 -3.68 -18.49 5.76
N ARG A 110 -4.89 -19.06 5.79
CA ARG A 110 -5.09 -20.51 5.64
C ARG A 110 -4.71 -21.05 4.27
N ASN A 111 -4.81 -20.22 3.23
CA ASN A 111 -4.52 -20.62 1.85
C ASN A 111 -3.17 -20.11 1.34
N GLY A 112 -2.41 -19.37 2.17
CA GLY A 112 -1.12 -18.79 1.77
C GLY A 112 -1.25 -17.88 0.55
N ALA A 113 -2.22 -16.95 0.56
CA ALA A 113 -2.49 -16.06 -0.58
C ALA A 113 -2.46 -14.58 -0.17
N PRO A 114 -2.04 -13.65 -1.06
CA PRO A 114 -2.01 -12.23 -0.77
C PRO A 114 -3.37 -11.64 -0.42
N VAL A 115 -3.36 -10.55 0.36
CA VAL A 115 -4.56 -9.76 0.70
C VAL A 115 -4.42 -8.33 0.19
N ILE A 116 -5.48 -7.85 -0.48
CA ILE A 116 -5.54 -6.48 -1.00
C ILE A 116 -6.74 -5.75 -0.37
N GLY A 117 -6.45 -4.67 0.35
CA GLY A 117 -7.46 -3.81 0.95
C GLY A 117 -7.64 -2.52 0.15
N LEU A 118 -8.84 -2.28 -0.39
CA LEU A 118 -9.20 -1.05 -1.09
C LEU A 118 -10.00 -0.16 -0.16
N ASN A 119 -9.32 0.82 0.44
CA ASN A 119 -9.81 1.62 1.55
C ASN A 119 -10.44 2.93 1.06
N ASP A 120 -11.67 3.17 1.51
CA ASP A 120 -12.49 4.36 1.21
C ASP A 120 -13.55 4.49 2.32
N SER A 121 -13.09 4.93 3.49
CA SER A 121 -13.85 4.90 4.74
C SER A 121 -13.65 6.16 5.57
N GLY A 122 -14.76 6.73 6.03
CA GLY A 122 -14.78 7.82 6.99
C GLY A 122 -14.29 7.44 8.41
N GLY A 123 -13.93 6.17 8.65
CA GLY A 123 -13.40 5.69 9.92
C GLY A 123 -14.39 4.84 10.71
N ALA A 124 -14.36 4.97 12.04
CA ALA A 124 -15.22 4.20 12.94
C ALA A 124 -16.70 4.56 12.77
N ARG A 125 -17.58 3.56 12.83
CA ARG A 125 -19.02 3.80 12.91
C ARG A 125 -19.40 4.19 14.33
N ILE A 126 -19.47 5.49 14.58
CA ILE A 126 -19.71 6.07 15.92
C ILE A 126 -20.98 5.50 16.57
N GLN A 127 -22.03 5.23 15.79
CA GLN A 127 -23.30 4.71 16.27
C GLN A 127 -23.19 3.31 16.89
N GLU A 128 -22.14 2.54 16.57
CA GLU A 128 -21.87 1.22 17.13
C GLU A 128 -20.83 1.25 18.27
N GLY A 129 -20.25 2.42 18.57
CA GLY A 129 -19.39 2.65 19.72
C GLY A 129 -18.22 1.66 19.83
N VAL A 130 -18.10 1.01 20.99
CA VAL A 130 -17.00 0.07 21.29
C VAL A 130 -16.94 -1.13 20.37
N MET A 131 -18.05 -1.53 19.74
CA MET A 131 -18.06 -2.64 18.78
C MET A 131 -17.27 -2.30 17.51
N SER A 132 -17.32 -1.03 17.06
CA SER A 132 -16.49 -0.54 15.95
C SER A 132 -15.00 -0.60 16.30
N LEU A 133 -14.64 -0.18 17.52
CA LEU A 133 -13.25 -0.24 18.01
C LEU A 133 -12.75 -1.68 18.17
N GLY A 134 -13.58 -2.58 18.70
CA GLY A 134 -13.28 -4.01 18.75
C GLY A 134 -13.08 -4.60 17.36
N GLY A 135 -13.90 -4.20 16.38
CA GLY A 135 -13.73 -4.57 14.98
C GLY A 135 -12.38 -4.16 14.39
N TYR A 136 -11.92 -2.93 14.68
CA TYR A 136 -10.57 -2.50 14.31
C TYR A 136 -9.48 -3.36 14.95
N ALA A 137 -9.58 -3.62 16.26
CA ALA A 137 -8.59 -4.42 16.97
C ALA A 137 -8.44 -5.83 16.37
N GLU A 138 -9.55 -6.47 16.00
CA GLU A 138 -9.55 -7.79 15.35
C GLU A 138 -8.88 -7.79 13.96
N ILE A 139 -9.04 -6.71 13.19
CA ILE A 139 -8.35 -6.53 11.91
C ILE A 139 -6.85 -6.32 12.14
N PHE A 140 -6.48 -5.44 13.08
CA PHE A 140 -5.07 -5.15 13.36
C PHE A 140 -4.30 -6.38 13.85
N LEU A 141 -4.93 -7.19 14.70
CA LEU A 141 -4.38 -8.46 15.13
C LEU A 141 -4.07 -9.36 13.93
N ARG A 142 -5.02 -9.51 13.00
CA ARG A 142 -4.83 -10.32 11.79
C ARG A 142 -3.77 -9.76 10.85
N ASN A 143 -3.70 -8.44 10.67
CA ASN A 143 -2.62 -7.84 9.89
C ASN A 143 -1.24 -8.15 10.49
N THR A 144 -1.15 -8.09 11.82
CA THR A 144 0.09 -8.40 12.56
C THR A 144 0.45 -9.87 12.41
N LEU A 145 -0.52 -10.78 12.56
CA LEU A 145 -0.32 -12.23 12.40
C LEU A 145 0.04 -12.62 10.95
N ALA A 146 -0.42 -11.83 9.97
CA ALA A 146 -0.11 -12.05 8.56
C ALA A 146 1.22 -11.43 8.09
N SER A 147 1.84 -10.57 8.90
CA SER A 147 3.07 -9.86 8.53
C SER A 147 4.23 -10.84 8.32
N GLY A 148 4.82 -10.81 7.12
CA GLY A 148 5.87 -11.76 6.71
C GLY A 148 5.36 -13.19 6.47
N VAL A 149 4.03 -13.40 6.36
CA VAL A 149 3.43 -14.71 6.06
C VAL A 149 2.78 -14.70 4.68
N VAL A 150 1.89 -13.73 4.44
CA VAL A 150 1.30 -13.45 3.13
C VAL A 150 1.46 -11.97 2.80
N PRO A 151 1.69 -11.59 1.52
CA PRO A 151 1.78 -10.18 1.16
C PRO A 151 0.46 -9.43 1.44
N GLN A 152 0.57 -8.26 2.06
CA GLN A 152 -0.55 -7.39 2.40
C GLN A 152 -0.38 -6.04 1.70
N ILE A 153 -1.33 -5.68 0.83
CA ILE A 153 -1.29 -4.42 0.07
C ILE A 153 -2.53 -3.60 0.40
N SER A 154 -2.33 -2.34 0.74
CA SER A 154 -3.40 -1.38 0.97
C SER A 154 -3.41 -0.33 -0.14
N ALA A 155 -4.55 -0.14 -0.79
CA ALA A 155 -4.84 1.01 -1.62
C ALA A 155 -5.73 1.97 -0.83
N VAL A 156 -5.34 3.23 -0.72
CA VAL A 156 -6.20 4.29 -0.18
C VAL A 156 -6.73 5.10 -1.34
N MET A 157 -8.02 4.94 -1.61
CA MET A 157 -8.72 5.46 -2.79
C MET A 157 -9.85 6.41 -2.38
N GLY A 158 -9.72 7.03 -1.21
CA GLY A 158 -10.72 7.85 -0.57
C GLY A 158 -10.26 8.33 0.81
N PRO A 159 -11.18 8.81 1.65
CA PRO A 159 -10.89 9.09 3.04
C PRO A 159 -10.42 7.83 3.78
N CYS A 160 -9.48 8.01 4.70
CA CYS A 160 -9.06 7.00 5.66
C CYS A 160 -8.65 7.72 6.94
N ALA A 161 -9.55 7.79 7.92
CA ALA A 161 -9.39 8.64 9.11
C ALA A 161 -9.47 7.86 10.43
N GLY A 162 -8.76 8.35 11.44
CA GLY A 162 -8.81 7.78 12.79
C GLY A 162 -8.27 6.36 12.84
N GLY A 163 -9.04 5.43 13.39
CA GLY A 163 -8.64 4.01 13.48
C GLY A 163 -8.34 3.37 12.12
N ALA A 164 -8.97 3.84 11.03
CA ALA A 164 -8.80 3.27 9.70
C ALA A 164 -7.36 3.28 9.20
N VAL A 165 -6.54 4.26 9.62
CA VAL A 165 -5.17 4.41 9.11
C VAL A 165 -4.22 3.34 9.62
N TYR A 166 -4.51 2.73 10.76
CA TYR A 166 -3.57 1.81 11.41
C TYR A 166 -3.47 0.47 10.70
N SER A 167 -4.52 -0.01 10.03
CA SER A 167 -4.44 -1.24 9.24
C SER A 167 -3.52 -1.06 8.03
N PRO A 168 -3.71 -0.05 7.14
CA PRO A 168 -2.75 0.23 6.07
C PRO A 168 -1.32 0.48 6.56
N ALA A 169 -1.16 1.16 7.70
CA ALA A 169 0.17 1.45 8.27
C ALA A 169 0.97 0.19 8.67
N ILE A 170 0.29 -0.94 8.91
CA ILE A 170 0.94 -2.22 9.27
C ILE A 170 0.84 -3.27 8.15
N THR A 171 0.29 -2.92 6.98
CA THR A 171 0.45 -3.71 5.74
C THR A 171 1.77 -3.41 5.04
N ASP A 172 2.21 -4.27 4.11
CA ASP A 172 3.54 -4.17 3.50
C ASP A 172 3.67 -2.97 2.57
N PHE A 173 2.67 -2.70 1.74
CA PHE A 173 2.67 -1.55 0.82
C PHE A 173 1.38 -0.76 0.88
N THR A 174 1.53 0.56 0.84
CA THR A 174 0.43 1.53 0.79
C THR A 174 0.51 2.31 -0.51
N VAL A 175 -0.51 2.17 -1.35
CA VAL A 175 -0.72 2.95 -2.58
C VAL A 175 -1.77 4.02 -2.29
N MET A 176 -1.49 5.29 -2.59
CA MET A 176 -2.46 6.38 -2.45
C MET A 176 -2.83 6.99 -3.80
N VAL A 177 -4.10 7.39 -3.98
CA VAL A 177 -4.57 8.07 -5.20
C VAL A 177 -4.50 9.59 -5.03
N ARG A 178 -3.85 10.28 -5.96
CA ARG A 178 -3.69 11.74 -5.95
C ARG A 178 -5.06 12.43 -6.03
N GLY A 179 -5.26 13.47 -5.23
CA GLY A 179 -6.44 14.34 -5.25
C GLY A 179 -7.74 13.74 -4.71
N THR A 180 -7.86 12.42 -4.58
CA THR A 180 -9.07 11.76 -4.08
C THR A 180 -8.87 11.00 -2.76
N SER A 181 -7.63 10.78 -2.33
CA SER A 181 -7.31 10.04 -1.10
C SER A 181 -6.58 10.89 -0.05
N HIS A 182 -6.85 10.59 1.23
CA HIS A 182 -6.16 11.20 2.36
C HIS A 182 -6.15 10.28 3.59
N MET A 183 -5.08 10.37 4.39
CA MET A 183 -4.90 9.62 5.63
C MET A 183 -4.53 10.54 6.79
N PHE A 184 -5.18 10.39 7.94
CA PHE A 184 -4.74 11.03 9.19
C PHE A 184 -5.39 10.38 10.41
N VAL A 185 -4.67 10.40 11.53
CA VAL A 185 -5.22 9.95 12.82
C VAL A 185 -6.29 10.95 13.31
N THR A 186 -6.03 12.24 13.17
CA THR A 186 -6.90 13.32 13.67
C THR A 186 -7.22 14.26 12.53
N GLY A 187 -8.51 14.50 12.27
CA GLY A 187 -8.93 15.33 11.14
C GLY A 187 -8.66 16.84 11.32
N PRO A 188 -8.67 17.62 10.22
CA PRO A 188 -8.30 19.04 10.24
C PRO A 188 -9.11 19.89 11.21
N GLN A 189 -10.40 19.59 11.38
CA GLN A 189 -11.27 20.31 12.31
C GLN A 189 -10.80 20.20 13.77
N VAL A 190 -10.30 19.03 14.17
CA VAL A 190 -9.79 18.80 15.52
C VAL A 190 -8.40 19.43 15.68
N VAL A 191 -7.56 19.34 14.64
CA VAL A 191 -6.26 20.03 14.60
C VAL A 191 -6.45 21.53 14.84
N LYS A 192 -7.37 22.17 14.12
CA LYS A 192 -7.71 23.58 14.29
C LYS A 192 -8.21 23.92 15.69
N ALA A 193 -9.06 23.07 16.27
CA ALA A 193 -9.60 23.30 17.60
C ALA A 193 -8.54 23.22 18.72
N VAL A 194 -7.54 22.34 18.57
CA VAL A 194 -6.54 22.05 19.61
C VAL A 194 -5.25 22.86 19.46
N THR A 195 -4.78 23.01 18.23
CA THR A 195 -3.47 23.62 17.92
C THR A 195 -3.59 25.01 17.31
N HIS A 196 -4.81 25.42 16.94
CA HIS A 196 -5.09 26.65 16.18
C HIS A 196 -4.44 26.70 14.79
N GLU A 197 -4.00 25.56 14.27
CA GLU A 197 -3.48 25.41 12.91
C GLU A 197 -4.63 25.22 11.92
N ASP A 198 -4.66 26.03 10.85
CA ASP A 198 -5.66 25.92 9.78
C ASP A 198 -5.02 25.18 8.59
N VAL A 199 -5.42 23.93 8.38
CA VAL A 199 -4.88 23.06 7.33
C VAL A 199 -6.01 22.40 6.56
N THR A 200 -5.82 22.21 5.26
CA THR A 200 -6.73 21.44 4.42
C THR A 200 -6.52 19.93 4.59
N PHE A 201 -7.44 19.11 4.07
CA PHE A 201 -7.28 17.66 4.04
C PHE A 201 -6.01 17.22 3.29
N ASP A 202 -5.71 17.87 2.17
CA ASP A 202 -4.55 17.55 1.33
C ASP A 202 -3.24 17.96 1.98
N GLU A 203 -3.18 19.13 2.63
CA GLU A 203 -2.00 19.59 3.36
C GLU A 203 -1.71 18.75 4.60
N LEU A 204 -2.75 18.25 5.26
CA LEU A 204 -2.60 17.43 6.46
C LEU A 204 -2.18 15.99 6.14
N GLY A 205 -2.78 15.39 5.12
CA GLY A 205 -2.66 13.95 4.88
C GLY A 205 -2.95 13.51 3.46
N GLY A 206 -2.79 14.39 2.47
CA GLY A 206 -2.90 14.02 1.06
C GLY A 206 -1.80 13.06 0.62
N ALA A 207 -2.01 12.40 -0.53
CA ALA A 207 -1.07 11.44 -1.11
C ALA A 207 0.38 11.98 -1.20
N GLU A 208 0.56 13.25 -1.61
CA GLU A 208 1.87 13.89 -1.74
C GLU A 208 2.60 14.08 -0.41
N VAL A 209 1.89 14.44 0.65
CA VAL A 209 2.44 14.55 2.00
C VAL A 209 2.94 13.19 2.48
N HIS A 210 2.17 12.13 2.21
CA HIS A 210 2.55 10.79 2.60
C HIS A 210 3.67 10.17 1.77
N ALA A 211 3.77 10.54 0.50
CA ALA A 211 4.78 10.00 -0.41
C ALA A 211 6.12 10.72 -0.37
N SER A 212 6.16 11.99 0.06
CA SER A 212 7.38 12.81 0.05
C SER A 212 7.91 13.18 1.43
N ARG A 213 7.02 13.33 2.44
CA ARG A 213 7.38 13.88 3.76
C ARG A 213 7.33 12.84 4.87
N SER A 214 6.21 12.15 5.04
CA SER A 214 6.05 11.20 6.16
C SER A 214 6.50 9.77 5.83
N GLY A 215 6.61 9.40 4.55
CA GLY A 215 7.02 8.06 4.14
C GLY A 215 5.99 6.97 4.46
N VAL A 216 4.71 7.34 4.57
CA VAL A 216 3.60 6.40 4.81
C VAL A 216 3.12 5.78 3.49
N ALA A 217 3.12 6.55 2.40
CA ALA A 217 2.72 6.08 1.09
C ALA A 217 3.94 5.59 0.31
N HIS A 218 3.92 4.30 -0.02
CA HIS A 218 4.98 3.62 -0.77
C HIS A 218 4.91 3.97 -2.25
N PHE A 219 3.69 4.18 -2.73
CA PHE A 219 3.41 4.57 -4.10
C PHE A 219 2.28 5.60 -4.14
N ILE A 220 2.29 6.42 -5.18
CA ILE A 220 1.17 7.28 -5.54
C ILE A 220 0.73 6.97 -6.97
N ALA A 221 -0.56 7.10 -7.22
CA ALA A 221 -1.16 6.92 -8.54
C ALA A 221 -2.05 8.11 -8.87
N GLU A 222 -2.15 8.44 -10.16
CA GLU A 222 -2.92 9.60 -10.63
C GLU A 222 -4.43 9.42 -10.52
N ASN A 223 -4.91 8.18 -10.52
CA ASN A 223 -6.34 7.83 -10.43
C ASN A 223 -6.52 6.37 -10.00
N ASP A 224 -7.78 5.99 -9.75
CA ASP A 224 -8.16 4.64 -9.33
C ASP A 224 -7.64 3.56 -10.29
N PRO A 225 -7.88 3.59 -11.62
CA PRO A 225 -7.34 2.59 -12.55
C PRO A 225 -5.82 2.43 -12.50
N ALA A 226 -5.08 3.54 -12.42
CA ALA A 226 -3.62 3.50 -12.33
C ALA A 226 -3.13 2.82 -11.04
N ALA A 227 -3.80 3.06 -9.91
CA ALA A 227 -3.49 2.39 -8.65
C ALA A 227 -3.72 0.88 -8.74
N LEU A 228 -4.83 0.46 -9.35
CA LEU A 228 -5.16 -0.96 -9.49
C LEU A 228 -4.19 -1.68 -10.42
N LEU A 229 -3.80 -1.04 -11.54
CA LEU A 229 -2.78 -1.57 -12.44
C LEU A 229 -1.40 -1.69 -11.75
N LEU A 230 -1.03 -0.70 -10.93
CA LEU A 230 0.19 -0.74 -10.15
C LEU A 230 0.19 -1.93 -9.18
N ILE A 231 -0.92 -2.19 -8.50
CA ILE A 231 -1.06 -3.35 -7.58
C ILE A 231 -0.90 -4.66 -8.35
N ARG A 232 -1.52 -4.79 -9.54
CA ARG A 232 -1.34 -5.96 -10.42
C ARG A 232 0.13 -6.14 -10.81
N ARG A 233 0.83 -5.05 -11.17
CA ARG A 233 2.27 -5.08 -11.49
C ARG A 233 3.12 -5.49 -10.29
N LEU A 234 2.85 -4.92 -9.11
CA LEU A 234 3.55 -5.23 -7.86
C LEU A 234 3.43 -6.71 -7.51
N LEU A 235 2.22 -7.29 -7.54
CA LEU A 235 2.01 -8.73 -7.30
C LEU A 235 2.74 -9.62 -8.30
N GLY A 236 3.05 -9.09 -9.48
CA GLY A 236 3.95 -9.74 -10.43
C GLY A 236 5.31 -10.06 -9.84
N TYR A 237 5.84 -9.29 -8.89
CA TYR A 237 7.15 -9.50 -8.27
C TYR A 237 7.10 -10.32 -6.97
N LEU A 238 5.92 -10.50 -6.37
CA LEU A 238 5.79 -11.09 -5.02
C LEU A 238 5.38 -12.56 -5.09
N PRO A 239 5.87 -13.43 -4.19
CA PRO A 239 5.35 -14.79 -4.03
C PRO A 239 3.90 -14.77 -3.50
N GLN A 240 3.23 -15.91 -3.44
CA GLN A 240 1.89 -15.99 -2.83
C GLN A 240 1.95 -15.88 -1.29
N ASN A 241 3.03 -16.40 -0.71
CA ASN A 241 3.30 -16.47 0.73
C ASN A 241 4.81 -16.66 0.97
N ASN A 242 5.23 -16.74 2.22
CA ASN A 242 6.65 -16.88 2.60
C ASN A 242 7.27 -18.27 2.39
N GLN A 243 6.50 -19.28 1.97
CA GLN A 243 7.02 -20.62 1.63
C GLN A 243 7.25 -20.79 0.13
N ASP A 244 6.63 -19.92 -0.68
CA ASP A 244 6.79 -19.95 -2.13
C ASP A 244 7.94 -19.04 -2.57
N GLU A 245 8.55 -19.40 -3.71
CA GLU A 245 9.50 -18.55 -4.40
C GLU A 245 8.76 -17.44 -5.17
N PRO A 246 9.39 -16.26 -5.37
CA PRO A 246 8.84 -15.23 -6.24
C PRO A 246 8.59 -15.77 -7.66
N PRO A 247 7.50 -15.35 -8.33
CA PRO A 247 7.16 -15.83 -9.66
C PRO A 247 8.25 -15.45 -10.68
N ARG A 248 8.70 -16.43 -11.47
CA ARG A 248 9.57 -16.17 -12.63
C ARG A 248 8.73 -15.63 -13.79
N ALA A 249 9.18 -14.55 -14.41
CA ALA A 249 8.63 -14.05 -15.66
C ALA A 249 9.46 -14.57 -16.84
N GLU A 250 8.90 -14.53 -18.05
CA GLU A 250 9.70 -14.70 -19.25
C GLU A 250 10.68 -13.52 -19.37
N SER A 251 11.95 -13.81 -19.61
CA SER A 251 12.96 -12.78 -19.89
C SER A 251 13.27 -12.77 -21.37
N THR A 252 13.29 -11.57 -21.96
CA THR A 252 13.71 -11.39 -23.35
C THR A 252 15.17 -10.93 -23.47
N ALA A 253 15.80 -10.61 -22.34
CA ALA A 253 17.17 -10.13 -22.29
C ALA A 253 18.16 -11.31 -22.21
N PRO A 254 19.23 -11.32 -23.03
CA PRO A 254 20.31 -12.28 -22.86
C PRO A 254 20.99 -12.10 -21.50
N PRO A 255 21.24 -13.17 -20.73
CA PRO A 255 21.90 -13.07 -19.42
C PRO A 255 23.35 -12.58 -19.51
N ASP A 256 23.96 -12.68 -20.69
CA ASP A 256 25.31 -12.20 -21.02
C ASP A 256 25.32 -10.82 -21.71
N ARG A 257 24.21 -10.08 -21.66
CA ARG A 257 24.12 -8.73 -22.22
C ARG A 257 25.18 -7.81 -21.61
N MET A 258 26.01 -7.24 -22.48
CA MET A 258 26.92 -6.15 -22.12
C MET A 258 26.28 -4.79 -22.44
N ASP A 259 26.47 -3.80 -21.57
CA ASP A 259 26.03 -2.41 -21.79
C ASP A 259 27.23 -1.46 -21.68
N ALA A 260 27.80 -1.08 -22.83
CA ALA A 260 28.97 -0.22 -22.91
C ALA A 260 28.73 1.20 -22.34
N ALA A 261 27.48 1.62 -22.16
CA ALA A 261 27.20 2.90 -21.50
C ALA A 261 27.68 2.92 -20.04
N LEU A 262 27.67 1.77 -19.37
CA LEU A 262 28.08 1.62 -17.97
C LEU A 262 29.57 1.92 -17.74
N ASP A 263 30.42 1.80 -18.76
CA ASP A 263 31.85 2.12 -18.66
C ASP A 263 32.12 3.61 -18.37
N SER A 264 31.12 4.47 -18.61
CA SER A 264 31.26 5.93 -18.56
C SER A 264 30.30 6.64 -17.61
N VAL A 265 29.39 5.90 -16.96
CA VAL A 265 28.35 6.47 -16.09
C VAL A 265 28.91 7.11 -14.83
N VAL A 266 29.96 6.51 -14.24
CA VAL A 266 30.65 7.07 -13.08
C VAL A 266 31.67 8.12 -13.55
N PRO A 267 31.53 9.40 -13.18
CA PRO A 267 32.45 10.44 -13.61
C PRO A 267 33.86 10.23 -13.03
N ALA A 268 34.88 10.61 -13.80
CA ALA A 268 36.26 10.60 -13.31
C ALA A 268 36.52 11.67 -12.23
N ASP A 269 35.72 12.75 -12.21
CA ASP A 269 35.75 13.77 -11.17
C ASP A 269 34.97 13.26 -9.94
N PRO A 270 35.62 13.03 -8.78
CA PRO A 270 34.96 12.48 -7.60
C PRO A 270 33.93 13.43 -6.96
N HIS A 271 33.88 14.70 -7.37
CA HIS A 271 32.89 15.67 -6.89
C HIS A 271 31.64 15.75 -7.77
N ARG A 272 31.65 15.09 -8.94
CA ARG A 272 30.54 15.12 -9.87
C ARG A 272 29.60 13.94 -9.60
N PRO A 273 28.32 14.18 -9.25
CA PRO A 273 27.36 13.10 -9.07
C PRO A 273 26.92 12.49 -10.41
N TYR A 274 26.27 11.33 -10.33
CA TYR A 274 25.62 10.65 -11.44
C TYR A 274 24.28 10.05 -10.99
N GLU A 275 23.48 9.59 -11.96
CA GLU A 275 22.18 8.98 -11.72
C GLU A 275 22.29 7.46 -11.54
N MET A 276 22.16 6.98 -10.30
CA MET A 276 22.22 5.53 -10.01
C MET A 276 21.13 4.72 -10.74
N ARG A 277 20.02 5.36 -11.11
CA ARG A 277 18.95 4.74 -11.91
C ARG A 277 19.44 4.30 -13.29
N GLU A 278 20.40 5.00 -13.88
CA GLU A 278 20.98 4.63 -15.18
C GLU A 278 21.75 3.32 -15.06
N ILE A 279 22.46 3.11 -13.94
CA ILE A 279 23.14 1.84 -13.64
C ILE A 279 22.11 0.72 -13.44
N ILE A 280 21.12 0.93 -12.58
CA ILE A 280 20.07 -0.06 -12.30
C ILE A 280 19.39 -0.50 -13.60
N THR A 281 18.90 0.45 -14.39
CA THR A 281 18.21 0.17 -15.66
C THR A 281 19.16 -0.39 -16.73
N GLY A 282 20.46 -0.11 -16.63
CA GLY A 282 21.49 -0.74 -17.46
C GLY A 282 21.71 -2.21 -17.15
N VAL A 283 21.44 -2.67 -15.93
CA VAL A 283 21.68 -4.05 -15.46
C VAL A 283 20.44 -4.95 -15.55
N VAL A 284 19.28 -4.46 -15.11
CA VAL A 284 18.06 -5.28 -14.95
C VAL A 284 17.40 -5.64 -16.28
N ASP A 285 16.59 -6.71 -16.26
CA ASP A 285 15.79 -7.16 -17.39
C ASP A 285 14.85 -6.04 -17.88
N ASP A 286 14.70 -5.93 -19.20
CA ASP A 286 13.84 -4.96 -19.89
C ASP A 286 14.05 -3.48 -19.48
N ARG A 287 15.15 -3.19 -18.78
CA ARG A 287 15.43 -1.90 -18.14
C ARG A 287 14.31 -1.46 -17.18
N GLU A 288 13.53 -2.40 -16.64
CA GLU A 288 12.40 -2.11 -15.77
C GLU A 288 12.78 -2.11 -14.28
N PHE A 289 12.45 -1.01 -13.60
CA PHE A 289 12.59 -0.86 -12.15
C PHE A 289 11.30 -0.32 -11.54
N LEU A 290 10.61 -1.15 -10.76
CA LEU A 290 9.44 -0.75 -9.97
C LEU A 290 9.91 -0.16 -8.64
N GLU A 291 10.17 1.14 -8.64
CA GLU A 291 10.69 1.84 -7.46
C GLU A 291 9.62 2.01 -6.36
N VAL A 292 10.00 1.65 -5.14
CA VAL A 292 9.23 1.86 -3.91
C VAL A 292 9.71 3.15 -3.24
N HIS A 293 8.77 3.97 -2.75
CA HIS A 293 9.07 5.25 -2.11
C HIS A 293 9.87 6.20 -3.03
N ALA A 294 9.50 6.30 -4.31
CA ALA A 294 10.20 7.12 -5.30
C ALA A 294 10.33 8.60 -4.91
N HIS A 295 9.41 9.12 -4.09
CA HIS A 295 9.40 10.52 -3.67
C HIS A 295 9.92 10.75 -2.24
N PHE A 296 10.20 9.68 -1.47
CA PHE A 296 10.66 9.75 -0.07
C PHE A 296 12.08 9.24 0.08
N ALA A 297 12.92 9.96 0.82
CA ALA A 297 14.32 9.62 1.07
C ALA A 297 15.06 9.22 -0.23
N GLN A 298 15.07 10.15 -1.20
CA GLN A 298 15.54 9.92 -2.57
C GLN A 298 17.07 9.69 -2.67
N ASN A 299 17.80 9.92 -1.58
CA ASN A 299 19.22 9.54 -1.40
C ASN A 299 19.45 8.01 -1.33
N LEU A 300 18.39 7.22 -1.14
CA LEU A 300 18.43 5.76 -1.23
C LEU A 300 17.27 5.25 -2.09
N LEU A 301 17.58 4.61 -3.19
CA LEU A 301 16.64 3.93 -4.07
C LEU A 301 16.34 2.54 -3.52
N VAL A 302 15.07 2.17 -3.48
CA VAL A 302 14.66 0.77 -3.25
C VAL A 302 13.54 0.40 -4.22
N GLY A 303 13.45 -0.86 -4.61
CA GLY A 303 12.39 -1.31 -5.50
C GLY A 303 12.62 -2.69 -6.08
N PHE A 304 11.69 -3.14 -6.91
CA PHE A 304 11.73 -4.45 -7.53
C PHE A 304 12.19 -4.39 -8.98
N ALA A 305 12.95 -5.38 -9.40
CA ALA A 305 13.33 -5.59 -10.79
C ALA A 305 13.42 -7.10 -11.08
N ARG A 306 13.90 -7.46 -12.27
CA ARG A 306 14.18 -8.86 -12.62
C ARG A 306 15.59 -9.05 -13.18
N LEU A 307 16.12 -10.25 -12.98
CA LEU A 307 17.32 -10.78 -13.63
C LEU A 307 17.03 -12.21 -14.09
N ASP A 308 17.15 -12.47 -15.39
CA ASP A 308 16.74 -13.75 -16.02
C ASP A 308 15.30 -14.18 -15.60
N GLY A 309 14.42 -13.19 -15.52
CA GLY A 309 13.02 -13.37 -15.13
C GLY A 309 12.78 -13.56 -13.64
N HIS A 310 13.83 -13.76 -12.82
CA HIS A 310 13.71 -13.87 -11.36
C HIS A 310 13.52 -12.50 -10.72
N ALA A 311 12.53 -12.36 -9.84
CA ALA A 311 12.33 -11.12 -9.11
C ALA A 311 13.49 -10.87 -8.14
N VAL A 312 13.99 -9.63 -8.11
CA VAL A 312 15.03 -9.19 -7.17
C VAL A 312 14.64 -7.87 -6.53
N GLY A 313 15.00 -7.69 -5.27
CA GLY A 313 14.92 -6.41 -4.57
C GLY A 313 16.23 -5.64 -4.75
N ILE A 314 16.15 -4.38 -5.14
CA ILE A 314 17.31 -3.51 -5.32
C ILE A 314 17.37 -2.51 -4.17
N VAL A 315 18.58 -2.31 -3.63
CA VAL A 315 18.89 -1.22 -2.70
C VAL A 315 20.11 -0.48 -3.22
N ALA A 316 20.00 0.82 -3.47
CA ALA A 316 21.09 1.57 -4.08
C ALA A 316 21.15 3.01 -3.58
N GLN A 317 22.33 3.52 -3.24
CA GLN A 317 22.47 4.95 -2.94
C GLN A 317 22.38 5.79 -4.21
N GLN A 318 21.87 7.02 -4.09
CA GLN A 318 21.70 7.95 -5.20
C GLN A 318 22.67 9.14 -5.02
N PRO A 319 23.84 9.15 -5.68
CA PRO A 319 24.81 10.24 -5.57
C PRO A 319 24.25 11.61 -5.98
N ALA A 320 23.30 11.66 -6.90
CA ALA A 320 22.62 12.90 -7.29
C ALA A 320 21.80 13.55 -6.17
N VAL A 321 21.49 12.83 -5.09
CA VAL A 321 20.71 13.33 -3.96
C VAL A 321 21.50 13.16 -2.67
N LEU A 322 21.86 14.28 -2.04
CA LEU A 322 22.63 14.31 -0.79
C LEU A 322 23.96 13.50 -0.88
N ALA A 323 24.56 13.44 -2.07
CA ALA A 323 25.76 12.65 -2.35
C ALA A 323 25.62 11.15 -2.02
N GLY A 324 24.39 10.61 -1.98
CA GLY A 324 24.16 9.21 -1.58
C GLY A 324 24.34 8.94 -0.08
N ALA A 325 24.52 9.98 0.75
CA ALA A 325 24.69 9.82 2.19
C ALA A 325 23.45 9.21 2.85
N LEU A 326 23.66 8.31 3.80
CA LEU A 326 22.57 7.71 4.58
C LEU A 326 22.10 8.66 5.69
N ASP A 327 20.82 8.63 5.99
CA ASP A 327 20.17 9.47 7.00
C ASP A 327 19.04 8.70 7.69
N ILE A 328 18.33 9.32 8.64
CA ILE A 328 17.22 8.66 9.36
C ILE A 328 16.18 8.09 8.39
N ASN A 329 15.77 8.87 7.39
CA ASN A 329 14.67 8.51 6.50
C ASN A 329 15.07 7.39 5.54
N SER A 330 16.23 7.49 4.90
CA SER A 330 16.76 6.42 4.03
C SER A 330 17.04 5.14 4.81
N SER A 331 17.52 5.23 6.04
CA SER A 331 17.74 4.04 6.89
C SER A 331 16.45 3.31 7.21
N VAL A 332 15.37 4.04 7.53
CA VAL A 332 14.05 3.43 7.79
C VAL A 332 13.45 2.86 6.50
N LYS A 333 13.54 3.59 5.37
CA LYS A 333 13.10 3.14 4.04
C LYS A 333 13.78 1.84 3.63
N GLY A 334 15.12 1.83 3.66
CA GLY A 334 15.93 0.67 3.29
C GLY A 334 15.68 -0.52 4.21
N ALA A 335 15.67 -0.31 5.54
CA ALA A 335 15.51 -1.40 6.49
C ALA A 335 14.18 -2.15 6.32
N ARG A 336 13.08 -1.41 6.10
CA ARG A 336 11.78 -2.04 5.90
C ARG A 336 11.72 -2.82 4.59
N PHE A 337 12.31 -2.29 3.52
CA PHE A 337 12.36 -2.96 2.22
C PHE A 337 13.20 -4.24 2.25
N VAL A 338 14.39 -4.19 2.86
CA VAL A 338 15.28 -5.36 3.03
C VAL A 338 14.56 -6.47 3.80
N ARG A 339 13.95 -6.15 4.95
CA ARG A 339 13.21 -7.13 5.75
C ARG A 339 11.99 -7.72 5.03
N PHE A 340 11.31 -6.91 4.21
CA PHE A 340 10.21 -7.41 3.39
C PHE A 340 10.72 -8.43 2.35
N CYS A 341 11.81 -8.10 1.64
CA CYS A 341 12.38 -9.00 0.65
C CYS A 341 12.84 -10.32 1.28
N ASP A 342 13.53 -10.25 2.43
CA ASP A 342 13.97 -11.42 3.20
C ASP A 342 12.79 -12.31 3.62
N ALA A 343 11.73 -11.73 4.20
CA ALA A 343 10.55 -12.46 4.65
C ALA A 343 9.79 -13.19 3.52
N PHE A 344 10.03 -12.82 2.26
CA PHE A 344 9.33 -13.36 1.09
C PHE A 344 10.30 -13.94 0.04
N ASN A 345 11.49 -14.37 0.47
CA ASN A 345 12.47 -15.06 -0.38
C ASN A 345 12.87 -14.29 -1.65
N ILE A 346 12.82 -12.95 -1.62
CA ILE A 346 13.23 -12.10 -2.74
C ILE A 346 14.73 -11.78 -2.56
N PRO A 347 15.61 -12.24 -3.47
CA PRO A 347 17.03 -11.94 -3.40
C PRO A 347 17.30 -10.44 -3.47
N LEU A 348 18.34 -9.98 -2.77
CA LEU A 348 18.76 -8.59 -2.75
C LEU A 348 19.98 -8.35 -3.63
N VAL A 349 19.94 -7.28 -4.42
CA VAL A 349 21.08 -6.72 -5.14
C VAL A 349 21.34 -5.32 -4.61
N THR A 350 22.53 -5.09 -4.07
CA THR A 350 22.91 -3.80 -3.49
C THR A 350 23.97 -3.11 -4.33
N PHE A 351 23.66 -1.93 -4.85
CA PHE A 351 24.64 -1.05 -5.50
C PHE A 351 25.15 -0.04 -4.48
N VAL A 352 26.46 -0.02 -4.25
CA VAL A 352 27.04 0.73 -3.13
C VAL A 352 27.84 1.94 -3.63
N ASP A 353 27.35 3.13 -3.30
CA ASP A 353 28.09 4.40 -3.43
C ASP A 353 27.68 5.35 -2.31
N VAL A 354 28.31 5.18 -1.14
CA VAL A 354 27.94 5.86 0.10
C VAL A 354 29.16 6.55 0.71
N PRO A 355 29.15 7.89 0.90
CA PRO A 355 30.26 8.60 1.54
C PRO A 355 30.24 8.49 3.07
N GLY A 356 29.11 8.04 3.64
CA GLY A 356 28.87 7.94 5.07
C GLY A 356 27.44 8.33 5.44
N PHE A 357 27.23 8.72 6.70
CA PHE A 357 25.97 9.25 7.19
C PHE A 357 25.93 10.78 7.11
N MET A 358 24.75 11.34 6.91
CA MET A 358 24.48 12.77 6.97
C MET A 358 24.81 13.31 8.38
N PRO A 359 25.73 14.28 8.53
CA PRO A 359 26.04 14.87 9.83
C PRO A 359 24.99 15.89 10.25
N GLY A 360 24.96 16.24 11.54
CA GLY A 360 24.25 17.39 12.07
C GLY A 360 23.35 17.09 13.28
N THR A 361 23.10 18.12 14.09
CA THR A 361 22.31 18.00 15.34
C THR A 361 20.90 17.49 15.10
N ALA A 362 20.29 17.79 13.95
CA ALA A 362 18.98 17.25 13.59
C ALA A 362 18.97 15.71 13.45
N GLN A 363 20.04 15.13 12.88
CA GLN A 363 20.18 13.67 12.76
C GLN A 363 20.46 13.04 14.13
N GLU A 364 21.37 13.64 14.92
CA GLU A 364 21.70 13.15 16.25
C GLU A 364 20.50 13.19 17.20
N HIS A 365 19.82 14.34 17.31
CA HIS A 365 18.63 14.48 18.16
C HIS A 365 17.43 13.69 17.63
N GLY A 366 17.34 13.48 16.31
CA GLY A 366 16.36 12.57 15.70
C GLY A 366 16.63 11.09 16.01
N GLY A 367 17.81 10.77 16.55
CA GLY A 367 18.21 9.43 16.94
C GLY A 367 18.76 8.61 15.79
N ILE A 368 19.62 9.18 14.94
CA ILE A 368 20.28 8.47 13.83
C ILE A 368 20.93 7.16 14.27
N ILE A 369 21.49 7.07 15.48
CA ILE A 369 22.07 5.83 16.03
C ILE A 369 21.07 4.66 15.97
N ARG A 370 19.85 4.85 16.49
CA ARG A 370 18.82 3.79 16.49
C ARG A 370 18.16 3.61 15.12
N HIS A 371 18.12 4.64 14.28
CA HIS A 371 17.48 4.57 12.96
C HIS A 371 18.40 3.96 11.90
N GLY A 372 19.66 4.38 11.85
CA GLY A 372 20.72 3.80 11.03
C GLY A 372 20.95 2.32 11.35
N ALA A 373 20.93 1.96 12.64
CA ALA A 373 21.05 0.56 13.06
C ALA A 373 19.94 -0.36 12.50
N LYS A 374 18.78 0.17 12.09
CA LYS A 374 17.73 -0.65 11.47
C LYS A 374 18.17 -1.24 10.13
N LEU A 375 18.89 -0.47 9.32
CA LEU A 375 19.36 -0.94 8.01
C LEU A 375 20.48 -1.97 8.19
N LEU A 376 21.38 -1.72 9.14
CA LEU A 376 22.39 -2.70 9.55
C LEU A 376 21.73 -4.01 10.00
N PHE A 377 20.78 -3.94 10.93
CA PHE A 377 20.05 -5.11 11.43
C PHE A 377 19.25 -5.84 10.35
N ALA A 378 18.76 -5.12 9.32
CA ALA A 378 18.02 -5.76 8.26
C ALA A 378 18.91 -6.62 7.34
N TYR A 379 20.20 -6.26 7.19
CA TYR A 379 21.16 -7.00 6.36
C TYR A 379 21.89 -8.13 7.10
N CYS A 380 21.97 -8.07 8.43
CA CYS A 380 22.65 -9.06 9.29
C CYS A 380 21.67 -10.09 9.82
#